data_AF-A0A1B6CYN1-F1
#
_entry.id   AF-A0A1B6CYN1-F1
#
_cell.length_a   1.000
_cell.length_b   1.000
_cell.length_c   1.000
_cell.angle_alpha   90.00
_cell.angle_beta   90.00
_cell.angle_gamma   90.00
#
_symmetry.space_group_name_H-M   'P 1'
#
loop_
_entity.id
_entity.type
_entity.pdbx_description
1 polymer ?
#
loop_
_entity_poly.entity_id
_entity_poly.type
_entity_poly.pdbx_seq_one_letter_code
_entity_poly.pdbx_strand_id
1 'polypeptide(L)'
;MRKVWMTMVPGRDRQADTICHYPQELPKYMLGYQKCSKSDAILLAALIYRATFGDSLLELQNNSKKVIANLVPPFLLKLQSIKEWKKVIIEAYNNNSALSSEDAKIEFLKFVFPWSTFGSAFFDVKQMTDQQRFPEDITLAINKNGVFILDSQTREPLTLYPYTELTNWSSGRSTFTLNIGSVKLLCYTKLGYKMDDLITSYTALISPPNNGL
;
A
#
# COMPACT_ATOMS: atom_id res chain seq x y z
N MET A 1 -5.33 7.17 13.25
CA MET A 1 -4.59 6.43 12.21
C MET A 1 -4.91 4.95 12.37
N ARG A 2 -5.35 4.25 11.31
CA ARG A 2 -5.67 2.82 11.41
C ARG A 2 -4.38 1.99 11.37
N LYS A 3 -4.20 1.15 12.39
CA LYS A 3 -3.02 0.30 12.57
C LYS A 3 -3.21 -1.09 11.95
N VAL A 4 -4.39 -1.70 12.15
CA VAL A 4 -4.71 -3.07 11.69
C VAL A 4 -5.91 -3.05 10.74
N TRP A 5 -5.78 -3.74 9.59
CA TRP A 5 -6.71 -3.69 8.46
C TRP A 5 -7.52 -4.99 8.29
N MET A 6 -7.95 -5.65 9.38
CA MET A 6 -8.65 -6.95 9.33
C MET A 6 -10.07 -6.87 8.76
N THR A 7 -10.87 -5.90 9.19
CA THR A 7 -12.32 -5.82 8.91
C THR A 7 -12.72 -4.67 7.98
N MET A 8 -11.73 -4.02 7.35
CA MET A 8 -11.97 -2.89 6.47
C MET A 8 -12.71 -3.34 5.21
N VAL A 9 -13.80 -2.66 4.87
CA VAL A 9 -14.54 -2.82 3.62
C VAL A 9 -14.88 -1.42 3.11
N PRO A 10 -14.36 -0.98 1.95
CA PRO A 10 -14.66 0.34 1.42
C PRO A 10 -16.17 0.56 1.24
N GLY A 11 -16.65 1.74 1.61
CA GLY A 11 -18.04 2.16 1.56
C GLY A 11 -18.88 1.78 2.80
N ARG A 12 -18.40 0.85 3.65
CA ARG A 12 -19.13 0.46 4.88
C ARG A 12 -19.09 1.58 5.93
N ASP A 13 -17.95 2.24 6.08
CA ASP A 13 -17.77 3.38 6.98
C ASP A 13 -17.17 4.53 6.19
N ARG A 14 -18.05 5.33 5.58
CA ARG A 14 -17.67 6.45 4.70
C ARG A 14 -16.81 7.49 5.43
N GLN A 15 -17.05 7.70 6.72
CA GLN A 15 -16.28 8.67 7.50
C GLN A 15 -14.85 8.15 7.73
N ALA A 16 -14.69 6.88 8.10
CA ALA A 16 -13.37 6.27 8.22
C ALA A 16 -12.64 6.22 6.87
N ASP A 17 -13.35 5.94 5.78
CA ASP A 17 -12.80 5.91 4.43
C ASP A 17 -12.20 7.25 4.01
N THR A 18 -12.94 8.33 4.24
CA THR A 18 -12.53 9.68 3.82
C THR A 18 -11.47 10.30 4.74
N ILE A 19 -11.58 10.09 6.05
CA ILE A 19 -10.69 10.72 7.05
C ILE A 19 -9.41 9.90 7.27
N CYS A 20 -9.48 8.57 7.16
CA CYS A 20 -8.39 7.68 7.55
C CYS A 20 -7.90 6.80 6.40
N HIS A 21 -8.77 6.03 5.75
CA HIS A 21 -8.29 4.99 4.84
C HIS A 21 -7.69 5.56 3.55
N TYR A 22 -8.41 6.45 2.86
CA TYR A 22 -7.91 7.08 1.63
C TYR A 22 -6.61 7.85 1.86
N PRO A 23 -6.49 8.72 2.89
CA PRO A 23 -5.24 9.41 3.18
C PRO A 23 -4.07 8.47 3.56
N GLN A 24 -4.35 7.28 4.08
CA GLN A 24 -3.31 6.28 4.40
C GLN A 24 -2.87 5.46 3.18
N GLU A 25 -3.77 5.11 2.27
CA GLU A 25 -3.45 4.29 1.10
C GLU A 25 -2.88 5.11 -0.07
N LEU A 26 -3.35 6.36 -0.27
CA LEU A 26 -2.90 7.21 -1.38
C LEU A 26 -1.35 7.39 -1.42
N PRO A 27 -0.66 7.70 -0.30
CA PRO A 27 0.80 7.81 -0.33
C PRO A 27 1.49 6.49 -0.70
N LYS A 28 0.93 5.34 -0.31
CA LYS A 28 1.49 4.02 -0.60
C LYS A 28 1.39 3.70 -2.09
N TYR A 29 0.26 4.05 -2.70
CA TYR A 29 0.09 4.02 -4.15
C TYR A 29 1.10 4.93 -4.85
N MET A 30 1.25 6.18 -4.41
CA MET A 30 2.17 7.15 -5.02
C MET A 30 3.65 6.74 -4.91
N LEU A 31 4.02 6.06 -3.83
CA LEU A 31 5.36 5.47 -3.64
C LEU A 31 5.60 4.22 -4.49
N GLY A 32 4.56 3.67 -5.13
CA GLY A 32 4.68 2.51 -6.02
C GLY A 32 4.81 1.18 -5.30
N TYR A 33 4.36 1.07 -4.05
CA TYR A 33 4.39 -0.20 -3.31
C TYR A 33 3.39 -1.25 -3.82
N GLN A 34 2.50 -0.86 -4.73
CA GLN A 34 1.46 -1.69 -5.28
C GLN A 34 1.63 -1.80 -6.80
N LYS A 35 1.43 -3.01 -7.35
CA LYS A 35 1.49 -3.24 -8.78
C LYS A 35 0.33 -2.49 -9.44
N CYS A 36 0.66 -1.57 -10.33
CA CYS A 36 -0.29 -0.70 -10.99
C CYS A 36 0.06 -0.62 -12.48
N SER A 37 -0.88 -1.02 -13.33
CA SER A 37 -0.71 -0.87 -14.77
C SER A 37 -0.94 0.58 -15.21
N LYS A 38 -0.57 0.90 -16.45
CA LYS A 38 -0.86 2.23 -17.03
C LYS A 38 -2.36 2.53 -17.03
N SER A 39 -3.21 1.55 -17.36
CA SER A 39 -4.67 1.74 -17.37
C SER A 39 -5.23 2.00 -15.97
N ASP A 40 -4.73 1.26 -14.97
CA ASP A 40 -5.13 1.46 -13.58
C ASP A 40 -4.75 2.88 -13.12
N ALA A 41 -3.54 3.32 -13.44
CA ALA A 41 -3.07 4.66 -13.08
C ALA A 41 -3.89 5.78 -13.72
N ILE A 42 -4.42 5.59 -14.94
CA ILE A 42 -5.32 6.57 -15.58
C ILE A 42 -6.61 6.72 -14.77
N LEU A 43 -7.23 5.59 -14.41
CA LEU A 43 -8.46 5.58 -13.62
C LEU A 43 -8.23 6.17 -12.22
N LEU A 44 -7.20 5.71 -11.53
CA LEU A 44 -6.83 6.19 -10.20
C LEU A 44 -6.50 7.68 -10.21
N ALA A 45 -5.76 8.17 -11.22
CA ALA A 45 -5.45 9.59 -11.35
C ALA A 45 -6.71 10.46 -11.50
N ALA A 46 -7.71 10.00 -12.25
CA ALA A 46 -8.98 10.70 -12.37
C ALA A 46 -9.75 10.75 -11.04
N LEU A 47 -9.75 9.64 -10.29
CA LEU A 47 -10.37 9.57 -8.96
C LEU A 47 -9.65 10.48 -7.95
N ILE A 48 -8.30 10.45 -7.92
CA ILE A 48 -7.49 11.30 -7.05
C ILE A 48 -7.70 12.78 -7.38
N TYR A 49 -7.77 13.12 -8.67
CA TYR A 49 -8.03 14.50 -9.09
C TYR A 49 -9.38 14.98 -8.58
N ARG A 50 -10.45 14.20 -8.81
CA ARG A 50 -11.80 14.52 -8.33
C ARG A 50 -11.89 14.59 -6.80
N ALA A 51 -11.22 13.68 -6.11
CA ALA A 51 -11.12 13.69 -4.64
C ALA A 51 -10.46 14.98 -4.12
N THR A 52 -9.59 15.61 -4.92
CA THR A 52 -8.80 16.79 -4.52
C THR A 52 -9.43 18.11 -4.97
N PHE A 53 -9.94 18.18 -6.20
CA PHE A 53 -10.38 19.42 -6.85
C PHE A 53 -11.87 19.45 -7.18
N GLY A 54 -12.63 18.38 -6.85
CA GLY A 54 -14.05 18.27 -7.14
C GLY A 54 -14.32 18.33 -8.65
N ASP A 55 -15.29 19.17 -9.04
CA ASP A 55 -15.74 19.30 -10.43
C ASP A 55 -14.91 20.29 -11.29
N SER A 56 -13.88 20.91 -10.72
CA SER A 56 -13.08 21.93 -11.41
C SER A 56 -11.90 21.34 -12.18
N LEU A 57 -11.81 21.62 -13.48
CA LEU A 57 -10.64 21.29 -14.32
C LEU A 57 -9.56 22.39 -14.36
N LEU A 58 -9.75 23.51 -13.66
CA LEU A 58 -8.88 24.68 -13.75
C LEU A 58 -7.43 24.38 -13.36
N GLU A 59 -7.21 23.60 -12.30
CA GLU A 59 -5.86 23.24 -11.85
C GLU A 59 -5.14 22.35 -12.86
N LEU A 60 -5.85 21.41 -13.48
CA LEU A 60 -5.28 20.58 -14.54
C LEU A 60 -5.01 21.38 -15.82
N GLN A 61 -5.74 22.46 -16.06
CA GLN A 61 -5.50 23.38 -17.17
C GLN A 61 -4.26 24.24 -16.93
N ASN A 62 -4.19 24.91 -15.78
CA ASN A 62 -3.18 25.91 -15.45
C ASN A 62 -1.85 25.30 -15.00
N ASN A 63 -1.89 24.19 -14.26
CA ASN A 63 -0.74 23.60 -13.55
C ASN A 63 -0.50 22.13 -13.91
N SER A 64 -0.87 21.70 -15.13
CA SER A 64 -0.88 20.30 -15.58
C SER A 64 0.33 19.46 -15.12
N LYS A 65 1.56 19.94 -15.31
CA LYS A 65 2.78 19.22 -14.92
C LYS A 65 2.84 18.93 -13.41
N LYS A 66 2.57 19.94 -12.58
CA LYS A 66 2.59 19.82 -11.11
C LYS A 66 1.46 18.93 -10.63
N VAL A 67 0.26 19.12 -11.17
CA VAL A 67 -0.92 18.35 -10.80
C VAL A 67 -0.73 16.89 -11.14
N ILE A 68 -0.37 16.55 -12.38
CA ILE A 68 -0.21 15.15 -12.83
C ILE A 68 0.88 14.41 -12.04
N ALA A 69 1.95 15.10 -11.64
CA ALA A 69 2.99 14.52 -10.79
C ALA A 69 2.48 14.08 -9.40
N ASN A 70 1.35 14.63 -8.94
CA ASN A 70 0.69 14.25 -7.69
C ASN A 70 -0.46 13.23 -7.89
N LEU A 71 -0.78 12.86 -9.14
CA LEU A 71 -1.84 11.90 -9.46
C LEU A 71 -1.31 10.53 -9.90
N VAL A 72 -0.14 10.53 -10.53
CA VAL A 72 0.45 9.35 -11.16
C VAL A 72 1.80 9.05 -10.51
N PRO A 73 2.06 7.79 -10.11
CA PRO A 73 3.34 7.40 -9.53
C PRO A 73 4.54 7.74 -10.43
N PRO A 74 5.68 8.20 -9.88
CA PRO A 74 6.81 8.67 -10.67
C PRO A 74 7.35 7.67 -11.71
N PHE A 75 7.34 6.39 -11.38
CA PHE A 75 7.81 5.34 -12.29
C PHE A 75 6.88 5.09 -13.49
N LEU A 76 5.61 5.51 -13.41
CA LEU A 76 4.65 5.45 -14.53
C LEU A 76 4.63 6.75 -15.33
N LEU A 77 4.99 7.89 -14.73
CA LEU A 77 5.03 9.18 -15.43
C LEU A 77 5.91 9.14 -16.69
N LYS A 78 7.01 8.37 -16.66
CA LYS A 78 7.92 8.20 -17.80
C LYS A 78 7.33 7.44 -19.01
N LEU A 79 6.15 6.82 -18.87
CA LEU A 79 5.55 6.01 -19.93
C LEU A 79 4.95 6.82 -21.08
N GLN A 80 4.63 8.10 -20.87
CA GLN A 80 4.08 9.00 -21.89
C GLN A 80 4.27 10.45 -21.49
N SER A 81 4.06 11.37 -22.42
CA SER A 81 4.19 12.81 -22.16
C SER A 81 3.12 13.32 -21.19
N ILE A 82 3.40 14.43 -20.50
CA ILE A 82 2.41 15.13 -19.66
C ILE A 82 1.14 15.51 -20.44
N LYS A 83 1.28 15.84 -21.73
CA LYS A 83 0.15 16.16 -22.62
C LYS A 83 -0.76 14.96 -22.83
N GLU A 84 -0.18 13.77 -23.06
CA GLU A 84 -0.94 12.53 -23.22
C GLU A 84 -1.59 12.10 -21.91
N TRP A 85 -0.86 12.15 -20.79
CA TRP A 85 -1.43 11.94 -19.45
C TRP A 85 -2.63 12.84 -19.19
N LYS A 86 -2.48 14.15 -19.45
CA LYS A 86 -3.58 15.12 -19.28
C LYS A 86 -4.81 14.72 -20.08
N LYS A 87 -4.64 14.33 -21.36
CA LYS A 87 -5.75 13.94 -22.23
C LYS A 87 -6.52 12.74 -21.65
N VAL A 88 -5.82 11.66 -21.32
CA VAL A 88 -6.46 10.42 -20.85
C VAL A 88 -7.05 10.57 -19.43
N ILE A 89 -6.44 11.39 -18.57
CA ILE A 89 -6.97 11.67 -17.24
C ILE A 89 -8.28 12.49 -17.33
N ILE A 90 -8.35 13.49 -18.22
CA ILE A 90 -9.59 14.26 -18.44
C ILE A 90 -10.71 13.36 -18.94
N GLU A 91 -10.40 12.47 -19.89
CA GLU A 91 -11.37 11.50 -20.41
C GLU A 91 -11.93 10.60 -19.31
N ALA A 92 -11.06 9.98 -18.50
CA ALA A 92 -11.47 9.15 -17.37
C ALA A 92 -12.22 9.97 -16.29
N TYR A 93 -11.83 11.22 -16.06
CA TYR A 93 -12.49 12.11 -15.11
C TYR A 93 -13.93 12.46 -15.53
N ASN A 94 -14.16 12.68 -16.83
CA ASN A 94 -15.48 12.96 -17.39
C ASN A 94 -16.41 11.74 -17.31
N ASN A 95 -15.87 10.53 -17.51
CA ASN A 95 -16.62 9.28 -17.33
C ASN A 95 -17.11 9.08 -15.89
N ASN A 96 -16.47 9.76 -14.92
CA ASN A 96 -16.80 9.73 -13.50
C ASN A 96 -17.55 10.99 -13.03
N SER A 97 -18.22 11.71 -13.95
CA SER A 97 -18.84 13.03 -13.70
C SER A 97 -19.92 13.06 -12.61
N ALA A 98 -20.55 11.92 -12.29
CA ALA A 98 -21.57 11.84 -11.24
C ALA A 98 -20.99 11.68 -9.82
N LEU A 99 -19.68 11.46 -9.67
CA LEU A 99 -19.08 11.22 -8.36
C LEU A 99 -18.79 12.52 -7.62
N SER A 100 -19.13 12.55 -6.32
CA SER A 100 -18.65 13.59 -5.40
C SER A 100 -17.16 13.40 -5.07
N SER A 101 -16.55 14.41 -4.43
CA SER A 101 -15.17 14.28 -3.89
C SER A 101 -15.04 13.11 -2.91
N GLU A 102 -16.05 12.90 -2.06
CA GLU A 102 -16.04 11.78 -1.10
C GLU A 102 -16.22 10.43 -1.78
N ASP A 103 -17.15 10.34 -2.73
CA ASP A 103 -17.37 9.10 -3.48
C ASP A 103 -16.14 8.73 -4.31
N ALA A 104 -15.42 9.71 -4.86
CA ALA A 104 -14.15 9.46 -5.55
C ALA A 104 -13.09 8.83 -4.64
N LYS A 105 -13.03 9.23 -3.35
CA LYS A 105 -12.13 8.59 -2.36
C LYS A 105 -12.54 7.15 -2.08
N ILE A 106 -13.84 6.89 -1.99
CA ILE A 106 -14.37 5.54 -1.73
C ILE A 106 -14.16 4.64 -2.96
N GLU A 107 -14.41 5.14 -4.17
CA GLU A 107 -14.15 4.40 -5.41
C GLU A 107 -12.65 4.11 -5.61
N PHE A 108 -11.77 5.05 -5.23
CA PHE A 108 -10.33 4.77 -5.16
C PHE A 108 -10.05 3.58 -4.25
N LEU A 109 -10.60 3.59 -3.03
CA LEU A 109 -10.40 2.49 -2.07
C LEU A 109 -10.98 1.17 -2.58
N LYS A 110 -12.18 1.16 -3.17
CA LYS A 110 -12.78 -0.03 -3.78
C LYS A 110 -11.90 -0.61 -4.88
N PHE A 111 -11.25 0.25 -5.67
CA PHE A 111 -10.37 -0.19 -6.75
C PHE A 111 -9.10 -0.88 -6.23
N VAL A 112 -8.46 -0.30 -5.22
CA VAL A 112 -7.20 -0.86 -4.68
C VAL A 112 -7.41 -1.97 -3.64
N PHE A 113 -8.61 -2.08 -3.06
CA PHE A 113 -8.95 -3.05 -2.02
C PHE A 113 -8.67 -4.53 -2.38
N PRO A 114 -8.90 -5.00 -3.62
CA PRO A 114 -8.60 -6.38 -4.01
C PRO A 114 -7.10 -6.68 -4.10
N TRP A 115 -6.22 -5.67 -4.08
CA TRP A 115 -4.78 -5.90 -4.19
C TRP A 115 -4.26 -6.60 -2.93
N SER A 116 -3.40 -7.61 -3.12
CA SER A 116 -2.89 -8.45 -2.03
C SER A 116 -2.08 -7.68 -0.98
N THR A 117 -1.52 -6.53 -1.36
CA THR A 117 -0.74 -5.62 -0.50
C THR A 117 -1.54 -4.39 -0.04
N PHE A 118 -2.86 -4.38 -0.21
CA PHE A 118 -3.74 -3.36 0.36
C PHE A 118 -3.65 -3.36 1.90
N GLY A 119 -3.66 -2.16 2.51
CA GLY A 119 -3.62 -2.03 3.96
C GLY A 119 -2.29 -2.47 4.59
N SER A 120 -1.23 -2.64 3.80
CA SER A 120 0.09 -3.01 4.29
C SER A 120 0.84 -1.85 4.92
N ALA A 121 1.66 -2.16 5.92
CA ALA A 121 2.82 -1.35 6.28
C ALA A 121 4.05 -1.88 5.55
N PHE A 122 4.80 -1.00 4.91
CA PHE A 122 5.97 -1.36 4.09
C PHE A 122 7.27 -0.95 4.79
N PHE A 123 8.27 -1.83 4.75
CA PHE A 123 9.57 -1.63 5.37
C PHE A 123 10.68 -2.07 4.42
N ASP A 124 11.40 -1.11 3.87
CA ASP A 124 12.63 -1.40 3.11
C ASP A 124 13.74 -1.78 4.11
N VAL A 125 14.32 -2.95 3.93
CA VAL A 125 15.31 -3.54 4.85
C VAL A 125 16.42 -4.25 4.08
N LYS A 126 17.57 -4.39 4.72
CA LYS A 126 18.68 -5.20 4.21
C LYS A 126 18.72 -6.54 4.95
N GLN A 127 18.45 -7.64 4.27
CA GLN A 127 18.51 -8.97 4.85
C GLN A 127 19.96 -9.46 4.92
N MET A 128 20.28 -10.17 6.01
CA MET A 128 21.64 -10.59 6.38
C MET A 128 21.70 -12.10 6.65
N THR A 129 20.74 -12.88 6.17
CA THR A 129 20.76 -14.33 6.31
C THR A 129 21.71 -14.93 5.26
N ASP A 130 22.65 -15.77 5.70
CA ASP A 130 23.66 -16.41 4.83
C ASP A 130 23.06 -17.34 3.76
N GLN A 131 21.80 -17.75 3.92
CA GLN A 131 21.07 -18.52 2.92
C GLN A 131 20.65 -17.59 1.77
N GLN A 132 21.19 -17.81 0.56
CA GLN A 132 20.93 -17.04 -0.67
C GLN A 132 19.49 -17.17 -1.22
N ARG A 133 18.47 -17.25 -0.36
CA ARG A 133 17.08 -17.40 -0.76
C ARG A 133 16.48 -16.10 -1.29
N PHE A 134 16.92 -14.95 -0.79
CA PHE A 134 16.40 -13.64 -1.14
C PHE A 134 17.55 -12.65 -1.45
N PRO A 135 17.29 -11.61 -2.28
CA PRO A 135 18.23 -10.50 -2.46
C PRO A 135 18.61 -9.84 -1.14
N GLU A 136 19.75 -9.13 -1.09
CA GLU A 136 20.14 -8.37 0.11
C GLU A 136 19.11 -7.29 0.44
N ASP A 137 18.69 -6.50 -0.54
CA ASP A 137 17.71 -5.43 -0.36
C ASP A 137 16.31 -5.94 -0.69
N ILE A 138 15.44 -5.96 0.31
CA ILE A 138 14.05 -6.43 0.21
C ILE A 138 13.08 -5.44 0.85
N THR A 139 11.80 -5.60 0.55
CA THR A 139 10.73 -4.86 1.23
C THR A 139 9.80 -5.83 1.95
N LEU A 140 9.64 -5.64 3.26
CA LEU A 140 8.64 -6.36 4.03
C LEU A 140 7.32 -5.60 3.96
N ALA A 141 6.23 -6.29 3.58
CA ALA A 141 4.89 -5.75 3.64
C ALA A 141 4.03 -6.57 4.62
N ILE A 142 3.60 -5.94 5.70
CA ILE A 142 2.86 -6.59 6.79
C ILE A 142 1.40 -6.16 6.73
N ASN A 143 0.48 -7.11 6.53
CA ASN A 143 -0.97 -6.86 6.48
C ASN A 143 -1.78 -8.07 6.98
N LYS A 144 -3.11 -8.01 6.84
CA LYS A 144 -4.03 -9.06 7.30
C LYS A 144 -3.71 -10.48 6.80
N ASN A 145 -2.99 -10.61 5.67
CA ASN A 145 -2.65 -11.91 5.09
C ASN A 145 -1.39 -12.51 5.71
N GLY A 146 -0.52 -11.69 6.33
CA GLY A 146 0.78 -12.13 6.85
C GLY A 146 1.90 -11.14 6.54
N VAL A 147 3.10 -11.70 6.37
CA VAL A 147 4.32 -10.96 6.00
C VAL A 147 4.71 -11.32 4.57
N PHE A 148 4.56 -10.37 3.65
CA PHE A 148 5.12 -10.46 2.31
C PHE A 148 6.59 -10.07 2.34
N ILE A 149 7.40 -10.80 1.56
CA ILE A 149 8.73 -10.37 1.13
C ILE A 149 8.61 -9.97 -0.33
N LEU A 150 8.91 -8.71 -0.63
CA LEU A 150 8.88 -8.16 -1.98
C LEU A 150 10.30 -7.83 -2.44
N ASP A 151 10.52 -7.88 -3.76
CA ASP A 151 11.71 -7.31 -4.37
C ASP A 151 11.76 -5.79 -4.13
N SER A 152 12.90 -5.26 -3.70
CA SER A 152 13.02 -3.84 -3.33
C SER A 152 12.91 -2.88 -4.53
N GLN A 153 13.17 -3.34 -5.74
CA GLN A 153 13.11 -2.53 -6.97
C GLN A 153 11.79 -2.71 -7.70
N THR A 154 11.41 -3.95 -8.00
CA THR A 154 10.21 -4.25 -8.80
C THR A 154 8.95 -4.26 -7.96
N ARG A 155 9.07 -4.38 -6.63
CA ARG A 155 7.98 -4.53 -5.67
C ARG A 155 7.12 -5.78 -5.92
N GLU A 156 7.63 -6.73 -6.72
CA GLU A 156 6.94 -7.98 -6.97
C GLU A 156 7.07 -8.92 -5.75
N PRO A 157 6.00 -9.65 -5.38
CA PRO A 157 6.06 -10.60 -4.28
C PRO A 157 7.02 -11.75 -4.58
N LEU A 158 8.05 -11.90 -3.74
CA LEU A 158 8.94 -13.06 -3.75
C LEU A 158 8.29 -14.22 -2.98
N THR A 159 7.64 -13.92 -1.85
CA THR A 159 6.87 -14.89 -1.07
C THR A 159 5.91 -14.19 -0.12
N LEU A 160 4.90 -14.92 0.36
CA LEU A 160 4.01 -14.55 1.46
C LEU A 160 4.14 -15.61 2.55
N TYR A 161 4.38 -15.18 3.78
CA TYR A 161 4.29 -16.04 4.96
C TYR A 161 3.05 -15.68 5.79
N PRO A 162 2.01 -16.54 5.79
CA PRO A 162 0.86 -16.40 6.67
C PRO A 162 1.26 -16.38 8.14
N TYR A 163 0.44 -15.74 8.99
CA TYR A 163 0.71 -15.67 10.43
C TYR A 163 0.82 -17.05 11.11
N THR A 164 0.13 -18.06 10.58
CA THR A 164 0.17 -19.44 11.08
C THR A 164 1.52 -20.13 10.89
N GLU A 165 2.39 -19.62 10.01
CA GLU A 165 3.73 -20.17 9.77
C GLU A 165 4.83 -19.45 10.57
N LEU A 166 4.51 -18.31 11.18
CA LEU A 166 5.46 -17.54 11.99
C LEU A 166 5.66 -18.24 13.33
N THR A 167 6.89 -18.60 13.65
CA THR A 167 7.20 -19.30 14.91
C THR A 167 7.64 -18.35 16.00
N ASN A 168 8.45 -17.34 15.66
CA ASN A 168 8.90 -16.31 16.59
C ASN A 168 9.41 -15.08 15.82
N TRP A 169 9.34 -13.90 16.43
CA TRP A 169 9.96 -12.69 15.93
C TRP A 169 10.57 -11.90 17.09
N SER A 170 11.59 -11.10 16.79
CA SER A 170 12.19 -10.21 17.78
C SER A 170 12.77 -8.96 17.13
N SER A 171 12.74 -7.86 17.86
CA SER A 171 13.32 -6.59 17.42
C SER A 171 14.47 -6.17 18.34
N GLY A 172 15.54 -5.68 17.72
CA GLY A 172 16.67 -5.02 18.38
C GLY A 172 16.74 -3.54 17.98
N ARG A 173 17.78 -2.82 18.43
CA ARG A 173 17.96 -1.38 18.12
C ARG A 173 18.06 -1.11 16.61
N SER A 174 18.73 -2.00 15.88
CA SER A 174 18.97 -1.87 14.43
C SER A 174 18.72 -3.17 13.67
N THR A 175 18.04 -4.13 14.29
CA THR A 175 17.79 -5.44 13.71
C THR A 175 16.35 -5.88 13.94
N PHE A 176 15.86 -6.71 13.04
CA PHE A 176 14.60 -7.42 13.16
C PHE A 176 14.84 -8.86 12.74
N THR A 177 14.39 -9.82 13.55
CA THR A 177 14.48 -11.25 13.24
C THR A 177 13.09 -11.82 13.12
N LEU A 178 12.86 -12.61 12.08
CA LEU A 178 11.63 -13.35 11.86
C LEU A 178 11.97 -14.82 11.58
N ASN A 179 11.48 -15.72 12.43
CA ASN A 179 11.59 -17.16 12.26
C ASN A 179 10.28 -17.71 11.68
N ILE A 180 10.38 -18.46 10.60
CA ILE A 180 9.26 -19.04 9.85
C ILE A 180 9.58 -20.53 9.62
N GLY A 181 9.03 -21.40 10.47
CA GLY A 181 9.41 -22.83 10.46
C GLY A 181 10.93 -23.02 10.56
N SER A 182 11.55 -23.54 9.50
CA SER A 182 13.01 -23.74 9.37
C SER A 182 13.78 -22.53 8.78
N VAL A 183 13.07 -21.52 8.30
CA VAL A 183 13.67 -20.32 7.70
C VAL A 183 13.86 -19.25 8.77
N LYS A 184 15.04 -18.64 8.80
CA LYS A 184 15.35 -17.47 9.64
C LYS A 184 15.67 -16.27 8.76
N LEU A 185 14.91 -15.21 8.92
CA LEU A 185 15.16 -13.93 8.26
C LEU A 185 15.72 -12.94 9.28
N LEU A 186 16.97 -12.52 9.10
CA LEU A 186 17.59 -11.45 9.88
C LEU A 186 17.70 -10.21 9.00
N CYS A 187 17.12 -9.09 9.45
CA CYS A 187 17.11 -7.83 8.70
C CYS A 187 17.78 -6.72 9.51
N TYR A 188 18.61 -5.91 8.85
CA TYR A 188 19.06 -4.63 9.37
C TYR A 188 18.01 -3.55 9.12
N THR A 189 17.53 -2.92 10.21
CA THR A 189 16.50 -1.88 10.18
C THR A 189 16.38 -1.16 11.51
N LYS A 190 16.15 0.15 11.50
CA LYS A 190 15.83 0.95 12.70
C LYS A 190 14.35 0.88 13.09
N LEU A 191 13.52 0.21 12.28
CA LEU A 191 12.07 0.13 12.44
C LEU A 191 11.60 -1.23 12.96
N GLY A 192 12.51 -2.05 13.48
CA GLY A 192 12.18 -3.39 13.99
C GLY A 192 11.04 -3.37 15.02
N TYR A 193 11.05 -2.39 15.93
CA TYR A 193 9.98 -2.22 16.93
C TYR A 193 8.59 -2.01 16.32
N LYS A 194 8.49 -1.36 15.14
CA LYS A 194 7.19 -1.19 14.45
C LYS A 194 6.73 -2.49 13.81
N MET A 195 7.66 -3.27 13.25
CA MET A 195 7.35 -4.56 12.64
C MET A 195 6.87 -5.55 13.70
N ASP A 196 7.59 -5.62 14.82
CA ASP A 196 7.25 -6.41 16.00
C ASP A 196 5.86 -6.05 16.56
N ASP A 197 5.61 -4.77 16.82
CA ASP A 197 4.31 -4.27 17.28
C ASP A 197 3.17 -4.62 16.31
N LEU A 198 3.39 -4.52 14.99
CA LEU A 198 2.39 -4.89 13.99
C LEU A 198 2.13 -6.39 13.96
N ILE A 199 3.16 -7.23 13.88
CA ILE A 199 3.01 -8.68 13.82
C ILE A 199 2.31 -9.17 15.09
N THR A 200 2.73 -8.70 16.26
CA THR A 200 2.08 -8.98 17.55
C THR A 200 0.62 -8.57 17.55
N SER A 201 0.29 -7.40 17.01
CA SER A 201 -1.10 -6.93 16.95
C SER A 201 -1.97 -7.79 16.02
N TYR A 202 -1.43 -8.25 14.89
CA TYR A 202 -2.18 -9.11 13.96
C TYR A 202 -2.33 -10.53 14.50
N THR A 203 -1.28 -11.12 15.09
CA THR A 203 -1.33 -12.48 15.65
C THR A 203 -2.29 -12.57 16.82
N ALA A 204 -2.33 -11.56 17.70
CA ALA A 204 -3.30 -11.49 18.80
C ALA A 204 -4.77 -11.44 18.35
N LEU A 205 -5.05 -10.91 17.16
CA LEU A 205 -6.40 -10.86 16.58
C LEU A 205 -6.80 -12.15 15.87
N ILE A 206 -5.83 -12.88 15.30
CA ILE A 206 -6.07 -14.11 14.53
C ILE A 206 -6.16 -15.33 15.44
N SER A 207 -5.32 -15.37 16.48
CA SER A 207 -5.29 -16.42 17.50
C SER A 207 -5.53 -15.77 18.86
N PRO A 208 -6.78 -15.38 19.18
CA PRO A 208 -7.08 -14.87 20.50
C PRO A 208 -6.70 -15.93 21.54
N PRO A 209 -6.16 -15.54 22.70
CA PRO A 209 -5.87 -16.50 23.75
C PRO A 209 -7.14 -17.31 24.03
N ASN A 210 -7.00 -18.63 24.10
CA ASN A 210 -8.05 -19.50 24.60
C ASN A 210 -8.39 -19.01 26.01
N ASN A 211 -9.43 -18.19 26.14
CA ASN A 211 -10.06 -17.93 27.41
C ASN A 211 -10.74 -19.25 27.79
N GLY A 212 -9.96 -20.13 28.43
CA GLY A 212 -10.46 -21.34 29.04
C GLY A 212 -11.60 -20.97 29.98
N LEU A 213 -12.77 -21.52 29.71
CA LEU A 213 -13.81 -21.75 30.71
C LEU A 213 -13.29 -22.75 31.74
#